data_AF-A0A154PSF0-F1
#
_entry.id   AF-A0A154PSF0-F1
#
_cell.length_a   1.000
_cell.length_b   1.000
_cell.length_c   1.000
_cell.angle_alpha   90.00
_cell.angle_beta   90.00
_cell.angle_gamma   90.00
#
_symmetry.space_group_name_H-M   'P 1'
#
loop_
_entity.id
_entity.type
_entity.pdbx_description
1 polymer ?
#
loop_
_entity_poly.entity_id
_entity_poly.type
_entity_poly.pdbx_seq_one_letter_code
_entity_poly.pdbx_strand_id
1 'polypeptide(L)'
;KVKMENKQIRTILLYEYKLGRKAAETARNINQAFGQGTVTERTAQHWFQKFRNGDDSLEDAEGRGRPSLIDKDELKAIIESDPRKTSREVAEVLNVDHSTVIRHLSGIGKCKKLDKWVPHELNESQRFHLCPILVNRKGPILLHDNARPHVSRITVQKLNELGYETLPHPPYSPDLSPTDYHLFKHLKIFLREKNFKTQAAAENAVEEFIASRTPEFYDTGINKLVLRWQKCIESNGSYFD
;
A
#
# COMPACT_ATOMS: atom_id res chain seq x y z
N LYS A 1 -8.51 36.94 32.02
CA LYS A 1 -7.67 36.09 32.91
C LYS A 1 -6.72 35.32 32.00
N VAL A 2 -5.42 35.60 32.04
CA VAL A 2 -4.44 34.94 31.15
C VAL A 2 -4.34 33.49 31.60
N LYS A 3 -4.68 32.54 30.72
CA LYS A 3 -4.57 31.10 31.01
C LYS A 3 -3.20 30.65 30.57
N MET A 4 -2.31 30.41 31.53
CA MET A 4 -0.96 29.94 31.28
C MET A 4 -0.95 28.44 30.97
N GLU A 5 -0.16 28.01 29.99
CA GLU A 5 -0.02 26.59 29.68
C GLU A 5 0.83 25.89 30.75
N ASN A 6 0.52 24.63 31.06
CA ASN A 6 1.23 23.85 32.07
C ASN A 6 2.75 23.80 31.81
N LYS A 7 3.16 23.72 30.54
CA LYS A 7 4.57 23.72 30.15
C LYS A 7 5.28 25.02 30.53
N GLN A 8 4.62 26.17 30.35
CA GLN A 8 5.15 27.48 30.73
C GLN A 8 5.29 27.60 32.25
N ILE A 9 4.33 27.10 33.02
CA ILE A 9 4.40 27.07 34.49
C ILE A 9 5.59 26.22 34.95
N ARG A 10 5.81 25.05 34.33
CA ARG A 10 6.94 24.15 34.64
C ARG A 10 8.29 24.80 34.33
N THR A 11 8.40 25.55 33.24
CA THR A 11 9.61 26.32 32.91
C THR A 11 9.95 27.34 33.99
N ILE A 12 8.95 28.07 34.49
CA ILE A 12 9.14 29.05 35.58
C ILE A 12 9.56 28.33 36.87
N LEU A 13 8.93 27.20 37.20
CA LEU A 13 9.31 26.40 38.36
C LEU A 13 10.77 25.92 38.28
N LEU A 14 11.23 25.48 37.11
CA LEU A 14 12.62 25.07 36.91
C LEU A 14 13.58 26.25 37.06
N TYR A 15 13.26 27.40 36.48
CA TYR A 15 14.06 28.63 36.60
C TYR A 15 14.22 29.06 38.07
N GLU A 16 13.12 29.12 38.81
CA GLU A 16 13.10 29.53 40.23
C GLU A 16 13.82 28.52 41.13
N TYR A 17 13.76 27.22 40.80
CA TYR A 17 14.54 26.19 41.47
C TYR A 17 16.05 26.38 41.27
N LYS A 18 16.49 26.69 40.04
CA LYS A 18 17.92 26.96 39.75
C LYS A 18 18.44 28.23 40.42
N LEU A 19 17.56 29.20 40.70
CA LEU A 19 17.86 30.38 41.53
C LEU A 19 17.93 30.10 43.04
N GLY A 20 17.65 28.86 43.48
CA GLY A 20 17.74 28.46 44.88
C GLY A 20 16.55 28.91 45.75
N ARG A 21 15.42 29.31 45.15
CA ARG A 21 14.22 29.71 45.89
C ARG A 21 13.49 28.50 46.48
N LYS A 22 12.55 28.74 47.40
CA LYS A 22 11.72 27.67 48.00
C LYS A 22 10.40 27.51 47.24
N ALA A 23 9.93 26.27 47.09
CA ALA A 23 8.70 25.95 46.35
C ALA A 23 7.46 26.75 46.80
N ALA A 24 7.29 26.96 48.11
CA ALA A 24 6.18 27.73 48.68
C ALA A 24 6.27 29.24 48.38
N GLU A 25 7.49 29.78 48.24
CA GLU A 25 7.72 31.16 47.82
C GLU A 25 7.48 31.30 46.32
N THR A 26 8.00 30.38 45.53
CA THR A 26 7.78 30.33 44.08
C THR A 26 6.29 30.24 43.73
N ALA A 27 5.51 29.39 44.41
CA ALA A 27 4.07 29.28 44.17
C ALA A 27 3.32 30.58 44.50
N ARG A 28 3.72 31.30 45.56
CA ARG A 28 3.16 32.61 45.91
C ARG A 28 3.51 33.67 44.85
N ASN A 29 4.76 33.73 44.42
CA ASN A 29 5.21 34.67 43.40
C ASN A 29 4.50 34.45 42.05
N ILE A 30 4.33 33.18 41.64
CA ILE A 30 3.60 32.83 40.41
C ILE A 30 2.13 33.24 40.53
N ASN A 31 1.46 32.94 41.65
CA ASN A 31 0.06 33.33 41.84
C ASN A 31 -0.12 34.86 41.96
N GLN A 32 0.87 35.58 42.48
CA GLN A 32 0.86 37.04 42.54
C GLN A 32 1.04 37.67 41.15
N ALA A 33 1.93 37.12 40.32
CA ALA A 33 2.22 37.64 38.99
C ALA A 33 1.15 37.26 37.94
N PHE A 34 0.65 36.03 37.99
CA PHE A 34 -0.22 35.45 36.95
C PHE A 34 -1.67 35.21 37.39
N GLY A 35 -1.97 35.46 38.67
CA GLY A 35 -3.31 35.39 39.24
C GLY A 35 -3.52 34.19 40.17
N GLN A 36 -4.43 34.37 41.13
CA GLN A 36 -4.70 33.36 42.16
C GLN A 36 -5.19 32.04 41.55
N GLY A 37 -4.54 30.94 41.94
CA GLY A 37 -4.85 29.58 41.47
C GLY A 37 -4.08 29.15 40.21
N THR A 38 -3.05 29.89 39.79
CA THR A 38 -2.18 29.51 38.66
C THR A 38 -1.37 28.25 38.97
N VAL A 39 -0.81 28.16 40.18
CA VAL A 39 -0.11 26.97 40.66
C VAL A 39 -0.39 26.74 42.14
N THR A 40 -0.57 25.47 42.52
CA THR A 40 -0.69 25.13 43.95
C THR A 40 0.70 24.89 44.55
N GLU A 41 0.84 25.14 45.85
CA GLU A 41 2.09 24.82 46.55
C GLU A 41 2.46 23.33 46.40
N ARG A 42 1.46 22.43 46.45
CA ARG A 42 1.68 20.98 46.26
C ARG A 42 2.27 20.67 44.88
N THR A 43 1.80 21.34 43.83
CA THR A 43 2.36 21.21 42.48
C THR A 43 3.80 21.70 42.44
N ALA A 44 4.09 22.88 43.01
CA ALA A 44 5.46 23.41 43.05
C ALA A 44 6.42 22.50 43.83
N GLN A 45 5.99 21.95 44.97
CA GLN A 45 6.76 21.00 45.77
C GLN A 45 7.06 19.71 45.01
N HIS A 46 6.06 19.14 44.31
CA HIS A 46 6.25 17.95 43.49
C HIS A 46 7.30 18.16 42.39
N TRP A 47 7.21 19.29 41.66
CA TRP A 47 8.19 19.63 40.62
C TRP A 47 9.58 19.89 41.18
N PHE A 48 9.70 20.58 42.31
CA PHE A 48 10.99 20.80 42.97
C PHE A 48 11.62 19.50 43.46
N GLN A 49 10.81 18.53 43.92
CA GLN A 49 11.30 17.20 44.28
C GLN A 49 11.81 16.44 43.05
N LYS A 50 11.11 16.55 41.91
CA LYS A 50 11.53 15.98 40.63
C LYS A 50 12.89 16.55 40.18
N PHE A 51 13.06 17.87 40.23
CA PHE A 51 14.33 18.54 39.90
C PHE A 51 15.46 18.19 40.88
N ARG A 52 15.14 18.01 42.17
CA ARG A 52 16.10 17.55 43.18
C ARG A 52 16.61 16.13 42.90
N ASN A 53 15.75 15.29 42.32
CA ASN A 53 16.11 13.93 41.91
C ASN A 53 16.85 13.90 40.56
N GLY A 54 17.18 15.06 39.97
CA GLY A 54 17.98 15.18 38.74
C GLY A 54 17.17 15.10 37.44
N ASP A 55 15.83 15.08 37.50
CA ASP A 55 14.97 15.06 36.32
C ASP A 55 14.44 16.47 35.99
N ASP A 56 15.14 17.17 35.09
CA ASP A 56 14.77 18.50 34.60
C ASP A 56 13.73 18.46 33.45
N SER A 57 13.13 17.30 33.14
CA SER A 57 12.14 17.17 32.05
C SER A 57 10.85 17.92 32.36
N LEU A 58 10.41 18.78 31.44
CA LEU A 58 9.17 19.55 31.54
C LEU A 58 7.92 18.80 31.04
N GLU A 59 8.11 17.59 30.51
CA GLU A 59 7.02 16.76 30.01
C GLU A 59 6.40 15.91 31.13
N ASP A 60 5.12 15.58 30.96
CA ASP A 60 4.48 14.58 31.82
C ASP A 60 5.07 13.21 31.49
N ALA A 61 5.30 12.39 32.51
CA ALA A 61 5.62 10.98 32.27
C ALA A 61 4.47 10.35 31.48
N GLU A 62 4.79 9.48 30.51
CA GLU A 62 3.77 8.72 29.80
C GLU A 62 2.84 8.08 30.84
N GLY A 63 1.58 8.52 30.84
CA GLY A 63 0.62 8.03 31.81
C GLY A 63 0.54 6.51 31.72
N ARG A 64 0.28 5.84 32.85
CA ARG A 64 -0.07 4.41 32.89
C ARG A 64 -1.44 4.18 32.25
N GLY A 65 -1.60 4.56 30.97
CA GLY A 65 -2.84 4.43 30.22
C GLY A 65 -3.48 3.07 30.45
N ARG A 66 -4.81 3.01 30.34
CA ARG A 66 -5.55 1.77 30.54
C ARG A 66 -4.90 0.65 29.72
N PRO A 67 -4.49 -0.47 30.33
CA PRO A 67 -3.91 -1.59 29.60
C PRO A 67 -4.82 -1.95 28.43
N SER A 68 -4.23 -2.04 27.23
CA SER A 68 -4.95 -2.57 26.07
C SER A 68 -5.41 -3.98 26.42
N LEU A 69 -6.71 -4.24 26.29
CA LEU A 69 -7.26 -5.59 26.52
C LEU A 69 -6.78 -6.60 25.48
N ILE A 70 -6.29 -6.10 24.33
CA ILE A 70 -5.86 -6.91 23.19
C ILE A 70 -4.36 -6.79 23.03
N ASP A 71 -3.68 -7.94 22.97
CA ASP A 71 -2.32 -8.05 22.49
C ASP A 71 -2.29 -7.78 20.98
N LYS A 72 -1.49 -6.79 20.57
CA LYS A 72 -1.34 -6.44 19.16
C LYS A 72 -0.68 -7.56 18.35
N ASP A 73 0.18 -8.35 18.98
CA ASP A 73 0.89 -9.46 18.33
C ASP A 73 -0.05 -10.64 18.09
N GLU A 74 -0.94 -10.93 19.05
CA GLU A 74 -2.01 -11.93 18.90
C GLU A 74 -2.98 -11.55 17.77
N LEU A 75 -3.44 -10.30 17.75
CA LEU A 75 -4.30 -9.79 16.67
C LEU A 75 -3.60 -9.89 15.30
N LYS A 76 -2.30 -9.57 15.24
CA LYS A 76 -1.52 -9.64 14.00
C LYS A 76 -1.38 -11.08 13.51
N ALA A 77 -1.12 -12.04 14.40
CA ALA A 77 -1.01 -13.46 14.08
C ALA A 77 -2.32 -14.03 13.50
N ILE A 78 -3.48 -13.65 14.07
CA ILE A 78 -4.79 -14.08 13.56
C ILE A 78 -4.99 -13.62 12.11
N ILE A 79 -4.69 -12.35 11.82
CA ILE A 79 -4.84 -11.78 10.46
C ILE A 79 -3.82 -12.36 9.48
N GLU A 80 -2.61 -12.68 9.92
CA GLU A 80 -1.58 -13.28 9.06
C GLU A 80 -1.87 -14.75 8.76
N SER A 81 -2.53 -15.47 9.67
CA SER A 81 -2.97 -16.86 9.43
C SER A 81 -4.05 -16.98 8.36
N ASP A 82 -4.96 -16.00 8.31
CA ASP A 82 -6.02 -15.94 7.31
C ASP A 82 -6.41 -14.47 7.04
N PRO A 83 -5.85 -13.87 5.99
CA PRO A 83 -6.16 -12.50 5.61
C PRO A 83 -7.62 -12.26 5.20
N ARG A 84 -8.43 -13.33 4.99
CA ARG A 84 -9.84 -13.23 4.60
C ARG A 84 -10.80 -13.20 5.79
N LYS A 85 -10.32 -13.45 7.01
CA LYS A 85 -11.15 -13.35 8.22
C LYS A 85 -11.79 -11.98 8.36
N THR A 86 -13.07 -11.99 8.70
CA THR A 86 -13.82 -10.76 8.97
C THR A 86 -13.49 -10.22 10.35
N SER A 87 -13.64 -8.89 10.52
CA SER A 87 -13.45 -8.26 11.83
C SER A 87 -14.40 -8.77 12.92
N ARG A 88 -15.54 -9.37 12.54
CA ARG A 88 -16.49 -10.00 13.48
C ARG A 88 -16.00 -11.35 13.97
N GLU A 89 -15.53 -12.21 13.07
CA GLU A 89 -14.93 -13.50 13.44
C GLU A 89 -13.68 -13.30 14.32
N VAL A 90 -12.86 -12.29 14.01
CA VAL A 90 -11.71 -11.93 14.86
C VAL A 90 -12.16 -11.45 16.25
N ALA A 91 -13.26 -10.70 16.32
CA ALA A 91 -13.84 -10.25 17.59
C ALA A 91 -14.38 -11.41 18.43
N GLU A 92 -15.00 -12.42 17.80
CA GLU A 92 -15.45 -13.63 18.48
C GLU A 92 -14.27 -14.43 19.05
N VAL A 93 -13.19 -14.59 18.27
CA VAL A 93 -11.97 -15.29 18.72
C VAL A 93 -11.31 -14.58 19.90
N LEU A 94 -11.19 -13.26 19.82
CA LEU A 94 -10.57 -12.45 20.87
C LEU A 94 -11.53 -12.09 22.02
N ASN A 95 -12.81 -12.48 21.91
CA ASN A 95 -13.88 -12.15 22.84
C ASN A 95 -13.95 -10.64 23.17
N VAL A 96 -13.92 -9.81 22.12
CA VAL A 96 -13.96 -8.35 22.21
C VAL A 96 -15.01 -7.78 21.27
N ASP A 97 -15.42 -6.53 21.51
CA ASP A 97 -16.30 -5.85 20.57
C ASP A 97 -15.60 -5.60 19.21
N HIS A 98 -16.33 -5.80 18.11
CA HIS A 98 -15.78 -5.66 16.75
C HIS A 98 -15.19 -4.26 16.45
N SER A 99 -15.68 -3.20 17.10
CA SER A 99 -15.12 -1.85 16.95
C SER A 99 -13.72 -1.74 17.56
N THR A 100 -13.44 -2.54 18.60
CA THR A 100 -12.11 -2.66 19.20
C THR A 100 -11.15 -3.28 18.20
N VAL A 101 -11.55 -4.37 17.53
CA VAL A 101 -10.75 -4.99 16.47
C VAL A 101 -10.43 -3.98 15.36
N ILE A 102 -11.42 -3.24 14.86
CA ILE A 102 -11.22 -2.23 13.80
C ILE A 102 -10.22 -1.16 14.25
N ARG A 103 -10.39 -0.59 15.45
CA ARG A 103 -9.48 0.43 15.99
C ARG A 103 -8.04 -0.09 16.11
N HIS A 104 -7.87 -1.32 16.57
CA HIS A 104 -6.56 -1.93 16.71
C HIS A 104 -5.92 -2.24 15.35
N LEU A 105 -6.68 -2.77 14.38
CA LEU A 105 -6.23 -2.99 13.00
C LEU A 105 -5.73 -1.69 12.35
N SER A 106 -6.48 -0.59 12.48
CA SER A 106 -6.03 0.72 12.01
C SER A 106 -4.77 1.20 12.73
N GLY A 107 -4.67 0.98 14.04
CA GLY A 107 -3.48 1.32 14.84
C GLY A 107 -2.22 0.53 14.47
N ILE A 108 -2.34 -0.63 13.83
CA ILE A 108 -1.21 -1.42 13.29
C ILE A 108 -1.05 -1.26 11.77
N GLY A 109 -1.76 -0.32 11.14
CA GLY A 109 -1.67 -0.03 9.71
C GLY A 109 -2.31 -1.07 8.79
N LYS A 110 -3.14 -1.98 9.32
CA LYS A 110 -3.91 -2.94 8.51
C LYS A 110 -5.22 -2.31 8.05
N CYS A 111 -5.56 -2.48 6.77
CA CYS A 111 -6.79 -2.00 6.17
C CYS A 111 -7.41 -3.06 5.26
N LYS A 112 -8.73 -3.00 5.06
CA LYS A 112 -9.43 -3.89 4.14
C LYS A 112 -9.05 -3.54 2.70
N LYS A 113 -8.51 -4.51 1.98
CA LYS A 113 -8.31 -4.46 0.52
C LYS A 113 -9.17 -5.54 -0.12
N LEU A 114 -9.74 -5.25 -1.29
CA LEU A 114 -10.43 -6.26 -2.07
C LEU A 114 -9.38 -7.12 -2.78
N ASP A 115 -9.65 -8.41 -2.87
CA ASP A 115 -8.86 -9.33 -3.69
C ASP A 115 -8.85 -8.84 -5.14
N LYS A 116 -7.72 -9.06 -5.82
CA LYS A 116 -7.62 -8.79 -7.25
C LYS A 116 -8.32 -9.89 -8.02
N TRP A 117 -9.11 -9.49 -9.02
CA TRP A 117 -9.70 -10.45 -9.93
C TRP A 117 -8.61 -11.12 -10.76
N VAL A 118 -8.58 -12.46 -10.75
CA VAL A 118 -7.63 -13.28 -11.49
C VAL A 118 -8.34 -13.87 -12.71
N PRO A 119 -7.74 -13.81 -13.92
CA PRO A 119 -8.40 -14.25 -15.14
C PRO A 119 -8.86 -15.71 -15.18
N HIS A 120 -8.12 -16.60 -14.54
CA HIS A 120 -8.38 -18.04 -14.52
C HIS A 120 -7.74 -18.69 -13.29
N GLU A 121 -8.14 -19.92 -12.95
CA GLU A 121 -7.40 -20.74 -12.00
C GLU A 121 -6.51 -21.70 -12.81
N LEU A 122 -5.20 -21.45 -12.83
CA LEU A 122 -4.26 -22.25 -13.61
C LEU A 122 -4.02 -23.62 -12.97
N ASN A 123 -4.01 -24.67 -13.78
CA ASN A 123 -3.61 -26.02 -13.36
C ASN A 123 -2.10 -26.24 -13.56
N GLU A 124 -1.56 -27.34 -13.03
CA GLU A 124 -0.11 -27.61 -13.06
C GLU A 124 0.48 -27.69 -14.48
N SER A 125 -0.25 -28.22 -15.46
CA SER A 125 0.24 -28.34 -16.84
C SER A 125 0.31 -26.99 -17.58
N GLN A 126 -0.50 -26.01 -17.18
CA GLN A 126 -0.48 -24.67 -17.75
C GLN A 126 0.69 -23.81 -17.20
N ARG A 127 1.29 -24.20 -16.08
CA ARG A 127 2.33 -23.42 -15.37
C ARG A 127 3.72 -23.51 -15.99
N PHE A 128 3.96 -24.43 -16.93
CA PHE A 128 5.30 -24.79 -17.40
C PHE A 128 5.48 -24.76 -18.92
N HIS A 129 5.51 -23.57 -19.56
CA HIS A 129 6.04 -23.43 -20.93
C HIS A 129 6.49 -21.99 -21.24
N LEU A 130 7.53 -21.49 -20.58
CA LEU A 130 8.13 -20.19 -20.93
C LEU A 130 9.66 -20.27 -20.95
N CYS A 131 10.20 -20.68 -22.09
CA CYS A 131 11.57 -20.39 -22.46
C CYS A 131 11.63 -20.16 -23.98
N PRO A 132 11.97 -18.94 -24.43
CA PRO A 132 12.61 -18.78 -25.73
C PRO A 132 14.06 -18.38 -25.52
N ILE A 133 14.96 -19.25 -26.00
CA ILE A 133 16.34 -18.91 -26.31
C ILE A 133 16.30 -17.91 -27.48
N LEU A 134 16.42 -16.61 -27.19
CA LEU A 134 16.47 -15.56 -28.20
C LEU A 134 17.93 -15.28 -28.58
N VAL A 135 18.43 -15.97 -29.61
CA VAL A 135 19.72 -15.64 -30.26
C VAL A 135 19.52 -15.32 -31.74
N ASN A 136 19.94 -14.10 -32.13
CA ASN A 136 20.35 -13.68 -33.47
C ASN A 136 19.52 -14.23 -34.66
N ARG A 137 18.27 -13.79 -34.81
CA ARG A 137 17.44 -14.11 -35.98
C ARG A 137 17.22 -12.90 -36.87
N LYS A 138 17.16 -13.14 -38.19
CA LYS A 138 17.01 -12.11 -39.24
C LYS A 138 15.55 -11.79 -39.61
N GLY A 139 14.56 -12.43 -38.98
CA GLY A 139 13.13 -12.31 -39.31
C GLY A 139 12.27 -11.78 -38.15
N PRO A 140 11.04 -11.33 -38.43
CA PRO A 140 10.11 -10.83 -37.42
C PRO A 140 9.62 -11.98 -36.52
N ILE A 141 9.47 -11.64 -35.24
CA ILE A 141 8.96 -12.54 -34.20
C ILE A 141 7.54 -12.10 -33.84
N LEU A 142 6.58 -13.01 -33.98
CA LEU A 142 5.18 -12.78 -33.66
C LEU A 142 4.84 -13.40 -32.29
N LEU A 143 4.30 -12.59 -31.40
CA LEU A 143 3.68 -13.03 -30.16
C LEU A 143 2.17 -12.84 -30.28
N HIS A 144 1.42 -13.94 -30.21
CA HIS A 144 -0.04 -13.94 -30.20
C HIS A 144 -0.58 -15.07 -29.32
N ASP A 145 -1.87 -15.01 -29.00
CA ASP A 145 -2.51 -16.01 -28.15
C ASP A 145 -2.88 -17.30 -28.92
N ASN A 146 -3.21 -18.35 -28.16
CA ASN A 146 -3.51 -19.67 -28.71
C ASN A 146 -4.98 -19.84 -29.14
N ALA A 147 -5.69 -18.74 -29.43
CA ALA A 147 -7.07 -18.84 -29.91
C ALA A 147 -7.13 -19.72 -31.17
N ARG A 148 -8.19 -20.54 -31.29
CA ARG A 148 -8.32 -21.55 -32.36
C ARG A 148 -8.05 -21.02 -33.78
N PRO A 149 -8.50 -19.82 -34.17
CA PRO A 149 -8.17 -19.26 -35.49
C PRO A 149 -6.67 -18.99 -35.67
N HIS A 150 -5.95 -18.62 -34.61
CA HIS A 150 -4.54 -18.24 -34.68
C HIS A 150 -3.61 -19.44 -34.77
N VAL A 151 -3.97 -20.57 -34.16
CA VAL A 151 -3.21 -21.83 -34.23
C VAL A 151 -3.72 -22.78 -35.33
N SER A 152 -4.63 -22.30 -36.19
CA SER A 152 -5.16 -23.11 -37.28
C SER A 152 -4.06 -23.46 -38.29
N ARG A 153 -4.19 -24.63 -38.95
CA ARG A 153 -3.23 -25.07 -39.97
C ARG A 153 -3.02 -24.01 -41.06
N ILE A 154 -4.08 -23.35 -41.50
CA ILE A 154 -4.05 -22.33 -42.55
C ILE A 154 -3.22 -21.12 -42.08
N THR A 155 -3.46 -20.67 -40.84
CA THR A 155 -2.73 -19.52 -40.26
C THR A 155 -1.25 -19.84 -40.08
N VAL A 156 -0.92 -21.00 -39.51
CA VAL A 156 0.48 -21.43 -39.30
C VAL A 156 1.22 -21.57 -40.63
N GLN A 157 0.59 -22.18 -41.64
CA GLN A 157 1.16 -22.24 -43.00
C GLN A 157 1.45 -20.85 -43.54
N LYS A 158 0.51 -19.91 -43.36
CA LYS A 158 0.69 -18.54 -43.85
C LYS A 158 1.81 -17.80 -43.14
N LEU A 159 1.94 -17.95 -41.83
CA LEU A 159 3.02 -17.35 -41.05
C LEU A 159 4.40 -17.88 -41.48
N ASN A 160 4.49 -19.18 -41.76
CA ASN A 160 5.70 -19.80 -42.30
C ASN A 160 6.06 -19.27 -43.70
N GLU A 161 5.08 -19.15 -44.60
CA GLU A 161 5.27 -18.55 -45.93
C GLU A 161 5.79 -17.10 -45.85
N LEU A 162 5.32 -16.34 -44.86
CA LEU A 162 5.72 -14.95 -44.62
C LEU A 162 7.04 -14.84 -43.84
N GLY A 163 7.64 -15.97 -43.41
CA GLY A 163 8.89 -16.00 -42.65
C GLY A 163 8.77 -15.48 -41.21
N TYR A 164 7.57 -15.49 -40.62
CA TYR A 164 7.36 -15.13 -39.22
C TYR A 164 7.66 -16.32 -38.32
N GLU A 165 8.41 -16.06 -37.26
CA GLU A 165 8.53 -17.00 -36.14
C GLU A 165 7.48 -16.70 -35.09
N THR A 166 6.73 -17.71 -34.66
CA THR A 166 5.78 -17.58 -33.56
C THR A 166 6.45 -17.91 -32.23
N LEU A 167 6.35 -16.99 -31.25
CA LEU A 167 6.76 -17.28 -29.89
C LEU A 167 5.75 -18.19 -29.20
N PRO A 168 6.21 -19.13 -28.36
CA PRO A 168 5.31 -19.88 -27.50
C PRO A 168 4.61 -18.91 -26.54
N HIS A 169 3.29 -19.02 -26.48
CA HIS A 169 2.46 -18.30 -25.53
C HIS A 169 1.69 -19.33 -24.69
N PRO A 170 1.65 -19.23 -23.35
CA PRO A 170 0.88 -20.18 -22.55
C PRO A 170 -0.63 -19.88 -22.64
N PRO A 171 -1.50 -20.89 -22.45
CA PRO A 171 -2.94 -20.66 -22.34
C PRO A 171 -3.29 -19.74 -21.17
N TYR A 172 -4.27 -18.87 -21.37
CA TYR A 172 -4.81 -17.96 -20.33
C TYR A 172 -3.77 -17.04 -19.68
N SER A 173 -2.79 -16.57 -20.43
CA SER A 173 -1.70 -15.71 -19.91
C SER A 173 -1.73 -14.26 -20.46
N PRO A 174 -2.81 -13.50 -20.23
CA PRO A 174 -2.89 -12.10 -20.67
C PRO A 174 -1.85 -11.21 -19.95
N ASP A 175 -1.37 -11.64 -18.78
CA ASP A 175 -0.27 -11.01 -18.04
C ASP A 175 1.08 -11.13 -18.76
N LEU A 176 1.19 -11.97 -19.79
CA LEU A 176 2.36 -12.14 -20.66
C LEU A 176 2.15 -11.62 -22.08
N SER A 177 1.01 -10.99 -22.35
CA SER A 177 0.70 -10.35 -23.63
C SER A 177 0.87 -8.84 -23.50
N PRO A 178 1.86 -8.22 -24.18
CA PRO A 178 2.04 -6.77 -24.17
C PRO A 178 0.79 -6.01 -24.63
N THR A 179 0.04 -6.60 -25.56
CA THR A 179 -1.24 -6.06 -26.01
C THR A 179 -2.24 -5.96 -24.87
N ASP A 180 -2.35 -6.99 -24.03
CA ASP A 180 -3.31 -7.02 -22.92
C ASP A 180 -2.85 -6.19 -21.71
N TYR A 181 -1.66 -6.46 -21.17
CA TYR A 181 -1.23 -5.83 -19.92
C TYR A 181 -0.84 -4.35 -20.09
N HIS A 182 -0.52 -3.91 -21.31
CA HIS A 182 -0.04 -2.55 -21.59
C HIS A 182 -0.96 -1.79 -22.54
N LEU A 183 -1.09 -2.21 -23.79
CA LEU A 183 -1.84 -1.43 -24.80
C LEU A 183 -3.32 -1.29 -24.42
N PHE A 184 -4.02 -2.42 -24.23
CA PHE A 184 -5.43 -2.45 -23.87
C PHE A 184 -5.71 -1.91 -22.48
N LYS A 185 -4.78 -2.07 -21.54
CA LYS A 185 -4.87 -1.42 -20.23
C LYS A 185 -4.98 0.11 -20.37
N HIS A 186 -4.12 0.72 -21.16
CA HIS A 186 -4.14 2.17 -21.37
C HIS A 186 -5.30 2.61 -22.27
N LEU A 187 -5.65 1.81 -23.28
CA LEU A 187 -6.83 2.05 -24.13
C LEU A 187 -8.11 2.07 -23.27
N LYS A 188 -8.30 1.09 -22.38
CA LYS A 188 -9.46 1.04 -21.49
C LYS A 188 -9.55 2.25 -20.56
N ILE A 189 -8.41 2.79 -20.13
CA ILE A 189 -8.37 4.03 -19.34
C ILE A 189 -8.77 5.22 -20.22
N PHE A 190 -8.22 5.33 -21.44
CA PHE A 190 -8.54 6.39 -22.39
C PHE A 190 -10.02 6.39 -22.83
N LEU A 191 -10.60 5.21 -22.98
CA LEU A 191 -12.01 5.04 -23.36
C LEU A 191 -12.96 5.18 -22.17
N ARG A 192 -12.45 5.30 -20.94
CA ARG A 192 -13.29 5.48 -19.76
C ARG A 192 -14.15 6.74 -19.94
N GLU A 193 -15.43 6.65 -19.58
CA GLU A 193 -16.42 7.73 -19.69
C GLU A 193 -16.76 8.20 -21.13
N LYS A 194 -16.15 7.62 -22.17
CA LYS A 194 -16.55 7.88 -23.56
C LYS A 194 -17.78 7.05 -23.93
N ASN A 195 -18.77 7.67 -24.59
CA ASN A 195 -19.95 7.01 -25.12
C ASN A 195 -20.00 7.21 -26.65
N PHE A 196 -19.87 6.12 -27.40
CA PHE A 196 -19.88 6.15 -28.86
C PHE A 196 -21.26 5.74 -29.38
N LYS A 197 -21.87 6.55 -30.25
CA LYS A 197 -23.17 6.25 -30.88
C LYS A 197 -23.06 5.56 -32.23
N THR A 198 -21.88 5.59 -32.83
CA THR A 198 -21.60 4.99 -34.13
C THR A 198 -20.28 4.23 -34.09
N GLN A 199 -20.15 3.23 -34.97
CA GLN A 199 -18.91 2.48 -35.13
C GLN A 199 -17.75 3.39 -35.55
N ALA A 200 -17.97 4.28 -36.52
CA ALA A 200 -16.96 5.24 -36.97
C ALA A 200 -16.43 6.14 -35.84
N ALA A 201 -17.28 6.55 -34.89
CA ALA A 201 -16.82 7.32 -33.74
C ALA A 201 -15.92 6.50 -32.80
N ALA A 202 -16.18 5.20 -32.66
CA ALA A 202 -15.33 4.31 -31.87
C ALA A 202 -14.00 4.03 -32.58
N GLU A 203 -14.00 3.81 -33.91
CA GLU A 203 -12.81 3.63 -34.73
C GLU A 203 -11.89 4.85 -34.66
N ASN A 204 -12.44 6.05 -34.91
CA ASN A 204 -11.68 7.30 -34.81
C ASN A 204 -11.06 7.51 -33.42
N ALA A 205 -11.75 7.11 -32.35
CA ALA A 205 -11.21 7.22 -31.00
C ALA A 205 -10.03 6.26 -30.76
N VAL A 206 -10.05 5.07 -31.36
CA VAL A 206 -8.92 4.13 -31.30
C VAL A 206 -7.74 4.67 -32.12
N GLU A 207 -7.99 5.21 -33.31
CA GLU A 207 -6.95 5.84 -34.14
C GLU A 207 -6.30 7.02 -33.42
N GLU A 208 -7.10 7.91 -32.81
CA GLU A 208 -6.63 9.02 -31.98
C GLU A 208 -5.78 8.52 -30.80
N PHE A 209 -6.21 7.43 -30.14
CA PHE A 209 -5.45 6.84 -29.05
C PHE A 209 -4.08 6.34 -29.52
N ILE A 210 -4.01 5.64 -30.65
CA ILE A 210 -2.78 5.09 -31.22
C ILE A 210 -1.85 6.22 -31.66
N ALA A 211 -2.38 7.20 -32.39
CA ALA A 211 -1.63 8.34 -32.91
C ALA A 211 -1.08 9.25 -31.80
N SER A 212 -1.74 9.29 -30.64
CA SER A 212 -1.27 10.05 -29.47
C SER A 212 -0.20 9.34 -28.62
N ARG A 213 0.13 8.06 -28.91
CA ARG A 213 1.21 7.35 -28.19
C ARG A 213 2.57 7.63 -28.81
N THR A 214 3.57 7.86 -27.96
CA THR A 214 4.96 8.00 -28.41
C THR A 214 5.61 6.64 -28.67
N PRO A 215 6.72 6.56 -29.43
CA PRO A 215 7.47 5.31 -29.60
C PRO A 215 7.87 4.67 -28.27
N GLU A 216 8.28 5.48 -27.29
CA GLU A 216 8.71 5.02 -25.96
C GLU A 216 7.58 4.32 -25.20
N PHE A 217 6.32 4.66 -25.48
CA PHE A 217 5.17 3.95 -24.90
C PHE A 217 5.16 2.49 -25.36
N TYR A 218 5.39 2.22 -26.65
CA TYR A 218 5.41 0.86 -27.18
C TYR A 218 6.64 0.11 -26.71
N ASP A 219 7.81 0.75 -26.73
CA ASP A 219 9.07 0.18 -26.23
C ASP A 219 8.95 -0.23 -24.77
N THR A 220 8.35 0.62 -23.93
CA THR A 220 8.11 0.31 -22.52
C THR A 220 7.22 -0.93 -22.36
N GLY A 221 6.19 -1.05 -23.20
CA GLY A 221 5.30 -2.21 -23.20
C GLY A 221 6.03 -3.50 -23.52
N ILE A 222 6.83 -3.50 -24.60
CA ILE A 222 7.60 -4.66 -25.07
C ILE A 222 8.73 -5.02 -24.10
N ASN A 223 9.52 -4.04 -23.66
CA ASN A 223 10.67 -4.28 -22.78
C ASN A 223 10.26 -4.80 -21.39
N LYS A 224 9.02 -4.51 -20.95
CA LYS A 224 8.46 -5.05 -19.71
C LYS A 224 8.23 -6.57 -19.76
N LEU A 225 8.19 -7.16 -20.96
CA LEU A 225 7.96 -8.60 -21.14
C LEU A 225 9.03 -9.44 -20.43
N VAL A 226 10.30 -9.03 -20.47
CA VAL A 226 11.41 -9.72 -19.80
C VAL A 226 11.19 -9.82 -18.30
N LEU A 227 10.83 -8.70 -17.66
CA LEU A 227 10.55 -8.67 -16.21
C LEU A 227 9.31 -9.49 -15.86
N ARG A 228 8.30 -9.53 -16.74
CA ARG A 228 7.08 -10.32 -16.54
C ARG A 228 7.35 -11.82 -16.67
N TRP A 229 8.19 -12.25 -17.61
CA TRP A 229 8.64 -13.65 -17.67
C TRP A 229 9.39 -14.06 -16.42
N GLN A 230 10.28 -13.21 -15.91
CA GLN A 230 10.98 -13.49 -14.66
C GLN A 230 10.00 -13.69 -13.49
N LYS A 231 9.02 -12.78 -13.33
CA LYS A 231 7.98 -12.92 -12.30
C LYS A 231 7.11 -14.16 -12.46
N CYS A 232 6.82 -14.56 -13.70
CA CYS A 232 6.09 -15.80 -13.98
C CYS A 232 6.87 -17.02 -13.48
N ILE A 233 8.18 -17.06 -13.72
CA ILE A 233 9.07 -18.12 -13.24
C ILE A 233 9.14 -18.10 -11.71
N GLU A 234 9.36 -16.94 -11.10
CA GLU A 234 9.39 -16.77 -9.63
C GLU A 234 8.07 -17.16 -8.96
N SER A 235 6.95 -17.03 -9.67
CA SER A 235 5.61 -17.42 -9.22
C SER A 235 5.26 -18.87 -9.54
N ASN A 236 6.21 -19.68 -10.02
CA ASN A 236 5.98 -21.06 -10.49
C ASN A 236 4.78 -21.15 -11.46
N GLY A 237 4.71 -20.22 -12.41
CA GLY A 237 3.64 -20.14 -13.41
C GLY A 237 2.30 -19.63 -12.90
N SER A 238 2.18 -19.18 -11.65
CA SER A 238 0.99 -18.46 -11.17
C SER A 238 0.95 -17.01 -11.66
N TYR A 239 -0.25 -16.43 -11.65
CA TYR A 239 -0.43 -15.00 -11.92
C TYR A 239 0.30 -14.10 -10.92
N PHE A 240 0.74 -12.94 -11.41
CA PHE A 240 1.51 -11.95 -10.67
C PHE A 240 1.17 -10.51 -11.08
N ASP A 241 1.64 -9.54 -10.29
CA ASP A 241 1.47 -8.10 -10.52
C ASP A 241 2.72 -7.44 -11.14
#